data_AF-A0A3C2AMD2-F1
#
_entry.id   AF-A0A3C2AMD2-F1
#
_cell.length_a   1.000
_cell.length_b   1.000
_cell.length_c   1.000
_cell.angle_alpha   90.00
_cell.angle_beta   90.00
_cell.angle_gamma   90.00
#
_symmetry.space_group_name_H-M   'P 1'
#
loop_
_entity.id
_entity.type
_entity.pdbx_description
1 polymer ?
#
loop_
_entity_poly.entity_id
_entity_poly.type
_entity_poly.pdbx_seq_one_letter_code
_entity_poly.pdbx_strand_id
1 'polypeptide(L)'
;MNEFQINDPSLESQWRALILFGKNSATYKFAFAKSLLELVDEETTRISLNQLAEPFSRNILEHLRENDKQGNAASSKFLNTCRNHIAGTIPKEELLVATEKLGFVNVVDAFQNVNGGNVPDQYPSCTKAL
;
A
#
# COMPACT_ATOMS: atom_id res chain seq x y z
N MET A 1 2.89 -15.98 -14.67
CA MET A 1 1.88 -16.36 -13.66
C MET A 1 2.56 -17.30 -12.67
N ASN A 2 2.42 -17.08 -11.36
CA ASN A 2 3.13 -17.92 -10.36
C ASN A 2 2.36 -19.23 -10.13
N GLU A 3 3.02 -20.33 -9.73
CA GLU A 3 2.34 -21.63 -9.48
C GLU A 3 1.15 -21.49 -8.52
N PHE A 4 1.26 -20.57 -7.57
CA PHE A 4 0.21 -20.20 -6.63
C PHE A 4 -1.11 -19.76 -7.30
N GLN A 5 -1.03 -18.97 -8.38
CA GLN A 5 -2.21 -18.49 -9.13
C GLN A 5 -2.77 -19.55 -10.08
N ILE A 6 -1.93 -20.49 -10.52
CA ILE A 6 -2.33 -21.56 -11.45
C ILE A 6 -3.11 -22.65 -10.70
N ASN A 7 -2.71 -22.93 -9.45
CA ASN A 7 -3.34 -23.96 -8.62
C ASN A 7 -4.70 -23.55 -8.05
N ASP A 8 -4.91 -22.24 -7.84
CA ASP A 8 -6.19 -21.68 -7.42
C ASP A 8 -6.43 -20.33 -8.12
N PRO A 9 -7.33 -20.26 -9.12
CA PRO A 9 -7.66 -19.03 -9.83
C PRO A 9 -8.68 -18.16 -9.08
N SER A 10 -9.08 -18.51 -7.85
CA SER A 10 -10.04 -17.71 -7.06
C SER A 10 -9.58 -16.26 -6.87
N LEU A 11 -10.54 -15.34 -6.70
CA LEU A 11 -10.25 -13.94 -6.43
C LEU A 11 -9.39 -13.76 -5.16
N GLU A 12 -9.63 -14.62 -4.17
CA GLU A 12 -8.88 -14.67 -2.91
C GLU A 12 -7.41 -15.07 -3.11
N SER A 13 -7.15 -16.08 -3.94
CA SER A 13 -5.81 -16.49 -4.32
C SER A 13 -5.08 -15.40 -5.12
N GLN A 14 -5.78 -14.74 -6.03
CA GLN A 14 -5.25 -13.61 -6.78
C GLN A 14 -4.89 -12.42 -5.87
N TRP A 15 -5.75 -12.08 -4.91
CA TRP A 15 -5.49 -11.06 -3.89
C TRP A 15 -4.24 -11.38 -3.05
N ARG A 16 -4.15 -12.62 -2.56
CA ARG A 16 -2.95 -13.09 -1.84
C ARG A 16 -1.70 -13.01 -2.70
N ALA A 17 -1.79 -13.37 -3.98
CA ALA A 17 -0.66 -13.31 -4.90
C ALA A 17 -0.16 -11.88 -5.13
N LEU A 18 -1.06 -10.88 -5.22
CA LEU A 18 -0.69 -9.47 -5.32
C LEU A 18 0.11 -9.01 -4.09
N ILE A 19 -0.37 -9.36 -2.90
CA ILE A 19 0.28 -8.99 -1.64
C ILE A 19 1.62 -9.71 -1.49
N LEU A 20 1.68 -11.01 -1.79
CA LEU A 20 2.89 -11.82 -1.57
C LEU A 20 3.98 -11.54 -2.61
N PHE A 21 3.60 -11.44 -3.89
CA PHE A 21 4.54 -11.40 -5.02
C PHE A 21 4.61 -10.03 -5.73
N GLY A 22 3.85 -9.03 -5.29
CA GLY A 22 3.95 -7.67 -5.82
C GLY A 22 5.32 -7.05 -5.59
N LYS A 23 5.76 -6.18 -6.54
CA LYS A 23 7.08 -5.55 -6.56
C LYS A 23 7.35 -4.49 -5.48
N ASN A 24 6.32 -4.15 -4.70
CA ASN A 24 6.45 -3.22 -3.58
C ASN A 24 7.31 -3.80 -2.45
N SER A 25 7.94 -2.91 -1.68
CA SER A 25 8.49 -3.29 -0.36
C SER A 25 7.36 -3.85 0.51
N ALA A 26 7.67 -4.90 1.29
CA ALA A 26 6.72 -5.60 2.16
C ALA A 26 5.88 -4.63 3.01
N THR A 27 6.54 -3.68 3.68
CA THR A 27 5.90 -2.68 4.53
C THR A 27 4.78 -1.93 3.80
N TYR A 28 5.09 -1.44 2.59
CA TYR A 28 4.18 -0.61 1.83
C TYR A 28 3.01 -1.43 1.29
N LYS A 29 3.24 -2.64 0.76
CA LYS A 29 2.14 -3.47 0.23
C LYS A 29 1.24 -4.03 1.31
N PHE A 30 1.77 -4.42 2.47
CA PHE A 30 0.95 -4.89 3.58
C PHE A 30 0.13 -3.74 4.17
N ALA A 31 0.73 -2.57 4.39
CA ALA A 31 0.00 -1.39 4.86
C ALA A 31 -1.10 -0.98 3.85
N PHE A 32 -0.80 -0.98 2.56
CA PHE A 32 -1.78 -0.65 1.52
C PHE A 32 -2.92 -1.66 1.44
N ALA A 33 -2.61 -2.96 1.43
CA ALA A 33 -3.62 -4.01 1.40
C ALA A 33 -4.53 -3.98 2.63
N LYS A 34 -3.97 -3.79 3.83
CA LYS A 34 -4.74 -3.66 5.07
C LYS A 34 -5.65 -2.43 5.02
N SER A 35 -5.15 -1.30 4.50
CA SER A 35 -5.95 -0.07 4.33
C SER A 35 -7.11 -0.24 3.35
N LEU A 36 -6.92 -1.01 2.27
CA LEU A 36 -8.01 -1.33 1.35
C LEU A 36 -9.08 -2.22 2.02
N LEU A 37 -8.67 -3.22 2.79
CA LEU A 37 -9.60 -4.09 3.52
C LEU A 37 -10.39 -3.32 4.58
N GLU A 38 -9.79 -2.32 5.23
CA GLU A 38 -10.48 -1.45 6.18
C GLU A 38 -11.58 -0.59 5.54
N LEU A 39 -11.51 -0.37 4.21
CA LEU A 39 -12.47 0.45 3.46
C LEU A 39 -13.42 -0.40 2.59
N VAL A 40 -13.31 -1.73 2.63
CA VAL A 40 -14.18 -2.65 1.86
C VAL A 40 -15.64 -2.55 2.29
N ASP A 41 -15.90 -2.25 3.57
CA ASP A 41 -17.25 -2.13 4.12
C ASP A 41 -18.06 -0.97 3.52
N GLU A 42 -17.39 -0.04 2.82
CA GLU A 42 -18.07 1.06 2.12
C GLU A 42 -18.71 0.62 0.79
N GLU A 43 -18.50 -0.64 0.35
CA GLU A 43 -18.97 -1.20 -0.94
C GLU A 43 -18.59 -0.32 -2.15
N THR A 44 -17.56 0.52 -2.01
CA THR A 44 -17.13 1.44 -3.05
C THR A 44 -16.13 0.77 -3.99
N THR A 45 -16.32 1.01 -5.29
CA THR A 45 -15.36 0.58 -6.32
C THR A 45 -14.29 1.64 -6.62
N ARG A 46 -14.35 2.78 -5.92
CA ARG A 46 -13.46 3.92 -6.08
C ARG A 46 -13.18 4.54 -4.71
N ILE A 47 -11.90 4.72 -4.39
CA ILE A 47 -11.44 5.32 -3.15
C ILE A 47 -10.43 6.41 -3.50
N SER A 48 -10.57 7.59 -2.89
CA SER A 48 -9.60 8.68 -3.08
C SER A 48 -8.31 8.45 -2.28
N LEU A 49 -7.19 9.03 -2.72
CA LEU A 49 -5.93 8.95 -1.98
C LEU A 49 -6.03 9.60 -0.58
N ASN A 50 -6.88 10.61 -0.42
CA ASN A 50 -7.16 11.25 0.87
C ASN A 50 -7.85 10.29 1.84
N GLN A 51 -8.86 9.54 1.38
CA GLN A 51 -9.52 8.51 2.19
C GLN A 51 -8.54 7.39 2.58
N LEU A 52 -7.61 7.03 1.69
CA LEU A 52 -6.57 6.04 1.97
C LEU A 52 -5.45 6.56 2.87
N ALA A 53 -5.21 7.88 2.93
CA ALA A 53 -4.05 8.44 3.60
C ALA A 53 -4.02 8.12 5.10
N GLU A 54 -5.18 8.17 5.76
CA GLU A 54 -5.29 7.88 7.19
C GLU A 54 -5.00 6.41 7.53
N PRO A 55 -5.74 5.43 6.97
CA PRO A 55 -5.47 4.02 7.28
C PRO A 55 -4.08 3.59 6.82
N PHE A 56 -3.61 4.11 5.68
CA PHE A 56 -2.28 3.77 5.16
C PHE A 56 -1.16 4.28 6.06
N SER A 57 -1.19 5.56 6.42
CA SER A 57 -0.17 6.11 7.31
C SER A 57 -0.20 5.44 8.68
N ARG A 58 -1.39 5.19 9.25
CA ARG A 58 -1.54 4.46 10.52
C ARG A 58 -0.85 3.09 10.49
N ASN A 59 -1.12 2.29 9.46
CA ASN A 59 -0.52 0.97 9.29
C ASN A 59 1.02 1.04 9.12
N ILE A 60 1.54 2.05 8.42
CA ILE A 60 2.98 2.29 8.33
C ILE A 60 3.59 2.66 9.69
N LEU A 61 2.91 3.51 10.48
CA LEU A 61 3.37 3.89 11.81
C LEU A 61 3.42 2.69 12.77
N GLU A 62 2.43 1.80 12.72
CA GLU A 62 2.43 0.54 13.49
C GLU A 62 3.70 -0.28 13.18
N HIS A 63 3.99 -0.50 11.90
CA HIS A 63 5.18 -1.22 11.49
C HIS A 63 6.49 -0.52 11.90
N LEU A 64 6.55 0.81 11.80
CA LEU A 64 7.74 1.57 12.19
C LEU A 64 8.02 1.54 13.70
N ARG A 65 6.97 1.45 14.53
CA ARG A 65 7.12 1.31 15.98
C ARG A 65 7.69 -0.06 16.37
N GLU A 66 7.32 -1.10 15.64
CA GLU A 66 7.84 -2.46 15.87
C GLU A 66 9.25 -2.64 15.30
N ASN A 67 9.53 -2.06 14.12
CA ASN A 67 10.82 -2.13 13.47
C ASN A 67 11.09 -0.87 12.64
N ASP A 68 12.20 -0.17 12.90
CA ASP A 68 12.47 1.07 12.17
C ASP A 68 12.97 0.85 10.73
N LYS A 69 13.56 -0.33 10.45
CA LYS A 69 14.14 -0.61 9.14
C LYS A 69 13.07 -1.13 8.19
N GLN A 70 12.66 -0.28 7.26
CA GLN A 70 11.65 -0.62 6.26
C GLN A 70 12.25 -0.58 4.85
N GLY A 71 12.44 -1.76 4.25
CA GLY A 71 12.98 -1.93 2.90
C GLY A 71 14.52 -1.81 2.78
N ASN A 72 14.98 -1.69 1.54
CA ASN A 72 16.41 -1.67 1.17
C ASN A 72 16.91 -0.29 0.74
N ALA A 73 16.03 0.71 0.63
CA ALA A 73 16.41 2.06 0.24
C ALA A 73 17.21 2.74 1.35
N ALA A 74 18.26 3.47 0.99
CA ALA A 74 19.11 4.18 1.94
C ALA A 74 18.35 5.29 2.71
N SER A 75 17.34 5.89 2.08
CA SER A 75 16.45 6.86 2.71
C SER A 75 15.09 6.91 2.01
N SER A 76 14.05 7.30 2.75
CA SER A 76 12.71 7.54 2.21
C SER A 76 12.16 8.79 2.87
N LYS A 77 11.84 9.80 2.05
CA LYS A 77 11.25 11.06 2.52
C LYS A 77 9.96 10.80 3.30
N PHE A 78 9.12 9.88 2.81
CA PHE A 78 7.88 9.50 3.46
C PHE A 78 8.12 8.81 4.81
N LEU A 79 9.04 7.85 4.89
CA LEU A 79 9.34 7.18 6.18
C LEU A 79 9.94 8.17 7.18
N ASN A 80 10.73 9.14 6.73
CA ASN A 80 11.25 10.20 7.61
C ASN A 80 10.11 11.07 8.15
N THR A 81 9.13 11.44 7.34
CA THR A 81 7.92 12.13 7.81
C THR A 81 7.16 11.28 8.85
N CYS A 82 7.00 9.98 8.61
CA CYS A 82 6.37 9.07 9.57
C CYS A 82 7.13 9.04 10.90
N ARG A 83 8.47 8.94 10.87
CA ARG A 83 9.32 9.00 12.06
C ARG A 83 9.18 10.32 12.82
N ASN A 84 9.16 11.44 12.10
CA ASN A 84 8.94 12.75 12.71
C ASN A 84 7.59 12.84 13.41
N HIS A 85 6.54 12.23 12.86
CA HIS A 85 5.24 12.15 13.52
C HIS A 85 5.29 11.27 14.78
N ILE A 86 5.96 10.11 14.72
CA ILE A 86 6.18 9.24 15.90
C ILE A 86 6.90 10.00 17.01
N ALA A 87 7.88 10.84 16.66
CA ALA A 87 8.62 11.68 17.59
C ALA A 87 7.83 12.90 18.12
N GLY A 88 6.61 13.15 17.62
CA GLY A 88 5.78 14.30 18.00
C GLY A 88 6.21 15.62 17.36
N THR A 89 7.11 15.58 16.36
CA THR A 89 7.66 16.79 15.70
C THR A 89 6.69 17.38 14.67
N ILE A 90 5.79 16.57 14.10
CA ILE A 90 4.78 17.03 13.14
C ILE A 90 3.37 16.56 13.54
N PRO A 91 2.33 17.38 13.31
CA PRO A 91 0.94 17.02 13.61
C PRO A 91 0.38 15.99 12.61
N LYS A 92 -0.78 15.40 12.95
CA LYS A 92 -1.42 14.37 12.13
C LYS A 92 -1.79 14.90 10.74
N GLU A 93 -2.26 16.14 10.65
CA GLU A 93 -2.67 16.78 9.40
C GLU A 93 -1.51 16.88 8.40
N GLU A 94 -0.31 17.21 8.89
CA GLU A 94 0.90 17.26 8.06
C GLU A 94 1.30 15.87 7.58
N LEU A 95 1.17 14.84 8.44
CA LEU A 95 1.39 13.46 8.05
C LEU A 95 0.42 13.02 6.93
N LEU A 96 -0.88 13.35 7.04
CA LEU A 96 -1.87 12.98 6.04
C LEU A 96 -1.56 13.63 4.68
N VAL A 97 -1.27 14.94 4.67
CA VAL A 97 -0.89 15.67 3.44
C VAL A 97 0.38 15.09 2.82
N ALA A 98 1.37 14.73 3.62
CA ALA A 98 2.57 14.10 3.13
C ALA A 98 2.32 12.67 2.61
N THR A 99 1.39 11.94 3.22
CA THR A 99 0.99 10.59 2.81
C THR A 99 0.34 10.61 1.44
N GLU A 100 -0.58 11.53 1.18
CA GLU A 100 -1.19 11.70 -0.14
C GLU A 100 -0.15 11.99 -1.23
N LYS A 101 0.81 12.88 -0.92
CA LYS A 101 1.82 13.33 -1.89
C LYS A 101 2.94 12.33 -2.12
N LEU A 102 3.36 11.61 -1.09
CA LEU A 102 4.60 10.81 -1.10
C LEU A 102 4.37 9.32 -0.83
N GLY A 103 3.34 8.97 -0.04
CA GLY A 103 3.07 7.61 0.40
C GLY A 103 2.67 6.69 -0.76
N PHE A 104 1.98 7.23 -1.77
CA PHE A 104 1.42 6.46 -2.89
C PHE A 104 2.21 6.55 -4.19
N VAL A 105 3.34 7.28 -4.22
CA VAL A 105 4.10 7.57 -5.45
C VAL A 105 4.44 6.29 -6.20
N ASN A 106 4.99 5.29 -5.51
CA ASN A 106 5.37 4.02 -6.11
C ASN A 106 4.39 2.88 -5.80
N VAL A 107 3.54 3.04 -4.78
CA VAL A 107 2.74 1.93 -4.23
C VAL A 107 1.65 1.52 -5.20
N VAL A 108 0.81 2.47 -5.63
CA VAL A 108 -0.36 2.20 -6.48
C VAL A 108 0.08 1.54 -7.79
N ASP A 109 1.09 2.12 -8.44
CA ASP A 109 1.59 1.66 -9.72
C ASP A 109 2.26 0.28 -9.60
N ALA A 110 2.95 0.00 -8.49
CA ALA A 110 3.62 -1.29 -8.29
C ALA A 110 2.72 -2.38 -7.67
N PHE A 111 1.58 -2.04 -7.04
CA PHE A 111 0.74 -2.99 -6.31
C PHE A 111 0.06 -3.98 -7.26
N GLN A 112 -0.36 -3.51 -8.43
CA GLN A 112 -0.96 -4.32 -9.49
C GLN A 112 0.07 -5.02 -10.41
N ASN A 113 1.37 -4.83 -10.17
CA ASN A 113 2.42 -5.40 -11.00
C ASN A 113 2.98 -6.68 -10.38
N VAL A 114 2.47 -7.84 -10.81
CA VAL A 114 2.94 -9.18 -10.40
C VAL A 114 3.72 -9.83 -11.54
N ASN A 115 4.98 -10.18 -11.30
CA ASN A 115 5.84 -10.93 -12.24
C ASN A 115 5.95 -10.35 -13.67
N GLY A 116 5.79 -9.04 -13.86
CA GLY A 116 6.01 -8.37 -15.15
C GLY A 116 4.91 -8.60 -16.19
N GLY A 117 3.79 -9.23 -15.80
CA GLY A 117 2.56 -9.28 -16.59
C GLY A 117 1.46 -8.48 -15.89
N ASN A 118 0.57 -7.88 -16.68
CA ASN A 118 -0.68 -7.33 -16.16
C ASN A 118 -1.48 -8.45 -15.51
N VAL A 119 -2.13 -8.15 -14.37
CA VAL A 119 -3.18 -9.02 -13.83
C VAL A 119 -4.26 -9.18 -14.92
N PRO A 120 -4.82 -10.38 -15.14
CA PRO A 120 -5.88 -10.58 -16.13
C PRO A 120 -7.01 -9.56 -15.97
N ASP A 121 -7.65 -9.12 -17.07
CA ASP A 121 -8.69 -8.07 -17.16
C ASP A 121 -9.90 -8.25 -16.21
N GLN A 122 -10.02 -9.39 -15.53
CA GLN A 122 -11.09 -9.69 -14.58
C GLN A 122 -10.83 -9.14 -13.16
N TYR A 123 -9.68 -8.51 -12.90
CA TYR A 123 -9.33 -7.98 -11.59
C TYR A 123 -9.52 -6.45 -11.48
N PRO A 124 -10.05 -5.91 -10.37
CA PRO A 124 -10.12 -4.46 -10.16
C PRO A 124 -8.73 -3.83 -10.22
N SER A 125 -8.52 -2.91 -11.18
CA SER A 125 -7.27 -2.16 -11.29
C SER A 125 -7.32 -0.92 -10.40
N CYS A 126 -6.25 -0.67 -9.64
CA CYS A 126 -6.08 0.59 -8.93
C CYS A 126 -5.30 1.54 -9.81
N THR A 127 -5.98 2.53 -10.38
CA THR A 127 -5.36 3.62 -11.14
C THR A 127 -5.49 4.92 -10.36
N LYS A 128 -4.44 5.74 -10.40
CA LYS A 128 -4.55 7.14 -9.96
C LYS A 128 -5.46 7.84 -10.97
N ALA A 129 -6.65 8.28 -10.54
CA ALA A 129 -7.43 9.22 -11.32
C ALA A 129 -6.65 10.55 -11.37
N LEU A 130 -6.37 11.05 -12.57
CA LEU A 130 -5.76 12.36 -12.81
C LEU A 130 -6.71 13.49 -12.43
#